data_AF-Q85JV0-F1
#
_entry.id   AF-Q85JV0-F1
#
_cell.length_a   1.000
_cell.length_b   1.000
_cell.length_c   1.000
_cell.angle_alpha   90.00
_cell.angle_beta   90.00
_cell.angle_gamma   90.00
#
_symmetry.space_group_name_H-M   'P 1'
#
loop_
_entity.id
_entity.type
_entity.pdbx_description
1 polymer ?
#
loop_
_entity_poly.entity_id
_entity_poly.type
_entity_poly.pdbx_seq_one_letter_code
_entity_poly.pdbx_strand_id
1 'polypeptide(L)'
;LIIEIFLMNKFNWLIFIMMFLSMGLTISYTSRLIFYISMKSPKMNLFNFYMSWNIMNYSIIILFFMSLFYGSFLNWLMFSCMNKIFLPMKIKLLIYLFLMLGICSGLFLSMNMTKLFLNKLLFKIYFYSNFMWFLPNNMKKNKMNLKILNNKIIMFNDNSWLELIIFKKKLYFLSLLFLMKNIYFMNFILIMMMSSYMIIFMLF
;
A
#
# COMPACT_ATOMS: atom_id res chain seq x y z
N LEU A 1 23.31 17.96 -7.41
CA LEU A 1 22.17 18.77 -7.91
C LEU A 1 20.92 18.67 -7.04
N ILE A 2 20.15 17.57 -7.05
CA ILE A 2 18.85 17.52 -6.34
C ILE A 2 18.98 17.84 -4.84
N ILE A 3 19.92 17.19 -4.15
CA ILE A 3 20.16 17.42 -2.71
C ILE A 3 20.72 18.82 -2.46
N GLU A 4 21.53 19.35 -3.37
CA GLU A 4 22.06 20.71 -3.25
C GLU A 4 20.96 21.76 -3.41
N ILE A 5 20.00 21.56 -4.32
CA ILE A 5 18.82 22.43 -4.47
C ILE A 5 17.93 22.31 -3.23
N PHE A 6 17.75 21.10 -2.70
CA PHE A 6 17.03 20.88 -1.45
C PHE A 6 17.67 21.64 -0.27
N LEU A 7 18.99 21.66 -0.20
CA LEU A 7 19.76 22.38 0.83
C LEU A 7 19.67 23.90 0.72
N MET A 8 19.45 24.45 -0.48
CA MET A 8 19.24 25.89 -0.66
C MET A 8 17.86 26.33 -0.16
N ASN A 9 16.90 25.43 -0.13
CA ASN A 9 15.55 25.72 0.33
C ASN A 9 15.45 25.68 1.86
N LYS A 10 14.62 26.57 2.42
CA LYS A 10 14.35 26.62 3.86
C LYS A 10 13.31 25.55 4.24
N PHE A 11 13.76 24.31 4.41
CA PHE A 11 12.94 23.21 4.91
C PHE A 11 13.04 23.04 6.43
N ASN A 12 12.03 22.40 7.02
CA ASN A 12 12.04 22.02 8.43
C ASN A 12 13.19 21.04 8.73
N TRP A 13 13.78 21.15 9.92
CA TRP A 13 14.85 20.28 10.41
C TRP A 13 14.51 18.79 10.32
N LEU A 14 13.26 18.41 10.59
CA LEU A 14 12.80 17.02 10.44
C LEU A 14 12.92 16.50 9.01
N ILE A 15 12.54 17.30 8.01
CA ILE A 15 12.59 16.93 6.59
C ILE A 15 14.05 16.82 6.15
N PHE A 16 14.89 17.73 6.62
CA PHE A 16 16.34 17.67 6.39
C PHE A 16 16.93 16.34 6.87
N ILE A 17 16.66 15.95 8.12
CA ILE A 17 17.17 14.69 8.70
C ILE A 17 16.66 13.48 7.90
N MET A 18 15.36 13.45 7.58
CA MET A 18 14.79 12.36 6.80
C MET A 18 15.43 12.24 5.42
N MET A 19 15.71 13.36 4.75
CA MET A 19 16.35 13.35 3.42
C MET A 19 17.76 12.76 3.49
N PHE A 20 18.59 13.19 4.44
CA PHE A 20 19.97 12.67 4.60
C PHE A 20 20.01 11.22 5.07
N LEU A 21 19.12 10.82 5.99
CA LEU A 21 18.99 9.42 6.40
C LEU A 21 18.55 8.53 5.24
N SER A 22 17.57 8.97 4.45
CA SER A 22 17.12 8.21 3.29
C SER A 22 18.24 8.02 2.27
N MET A 23 19.03 9.06 2.00
CA MET A 23 20.22 8.97 1.15
C MET A 23 21.23 7.96 1.71
N GLY A 24 21.65 8.08 2.97
CA GLY A 24 22.60 7.15 3.58
C GLY A 24 22.11 5.70 3.57
N LEU A 25 20.82 5.48 3.85
CA LEU A 25 20.20 4.15 3.82
C LEU A 25 20.16 3.53 2.42
N THR A 26 19.88 4.31 1.36
CA THR A 26 19.90 3.79 -0.03
C THR A 26 21.28 3.26 -0.40
N ILE A 27 22.33 3.95 0.00
CA ILE A 27 23.72 3.56 -0.26
C ILE A 27 24.08 2.31 0.56
N SER A 28 23.65 2.26 1.82
CA SER A 28 23.83 1.07 2.66
C SER A 28 23.12 -0.17 2.10
N TYR A 29 21.97 0.02 1.44
CA TYR A 29 21.25 -1.07 0.79
C TYR A 29 22.00 -1.58 -0.44
N THR A 30 22.52 -0.67 -1.28
CA THR A 30 23.33 -1.07 -2.45
C THR A 30 24.62 -1.78 -2.03
N SER A 31 25.33 -1.31 -1.01
CA SER A 31 26.56 -1.97 -0.55
C SER A 31 26.28 -3.33 0.09
N ARG A 32 25.16 -3.46 0.83
CA ARG A 32 24.67 -4.76 1.31
C ARG A 32 24.39 -5.74 0.17
N LEU A 33 23.75 -5.29 -0.90
CA LEU A 33 23.42 -6.13 -2.05
C LEU A 33 24.71 -6.61 -2.77
N ILE A 34 25.66 -5.70 -2.99
CA ILE A 34 26.98 -6.02 -3.55
C ILE A 34 27.66 -7.07 -2.66
N PHE A 35 27.70 -6.88 -1.34
CA PHE A 35 28.33 -7.83 -0.43
C PHE A 35 27.75 -9.25 -0.55
N TYR A 36 26.44 -9.40 -0.63
CA TYR A 36 25.83 -10.73 -0.71
C TYR A 36 25.99 -11.42 -2.06
N ILE A 37 26.05 -10.66 -3.16
CA ILE A 37 26.16 -11.22 -4.51
C ILE A 37 27.63 -11.49 -4.87
N SER A 38 28.53 -10.54 -4.63
CA SER A 38 29.90 -10.60 -5.13
C SER A 38 30.93 -11.02 -4.08
N MET A 39 30.79 -10.56 -2.83
CA MET A 39 31.82 -10.78 -1.80
C MET A 39 31.60 -12.06 -1.00
N LYS A 40 30.33 -12.42 -0.76
CA LYS A 40 29.99 -13.61 0.00
C LYS A 40 30.05 -14.85 -0.89
N SER A 41 30.55 -15.95 -0.34
CA SER A 41 30.52 -17.24 -1.03
C SER A 41 29.09 -17.62 -1.44
N PRO A 42 28.88 -18.05 -2.70
CA PRO A 42 27.58 -18.46 -3.16
C PRO A 42 27.13 -19.67 -2.35
N LYS A 43 25.91 -19.57 -1.78
CA LYS A 43 25.28 -20.67 -1.05
C LYS A 43 24.45 -21.59 -1.97
N MET A 44 24.36 -21.25 -3.25
CA MET A 44 23.64 -22.05 -4.24
C MET A 44 24.57 -23.12 -4.82
N ASN A 45 24.00 -24.30 -5.07
CA ASN A 45 24.69 -25.39 -5.73
C ASN A 45 25.14 -24.94 -7.13
N LEU A 46 26.46 -25.00 -7.40
CA LEU A 46 27.09 -24.49 -8.63
C LEU A 46 26.72 -25.27 -9.92
N PHE A 47 25.82 -26.24 -9.85
CA PHE A 47 25.64 -27.23 -10.91
C PHE A 47 24.98 -26.71 -12.20
N ASN A 48 24.55 -25.45 -12.28
CA ASN A 48 23.89 -24.92 -13.47
C ASN A 48 24.29 -23.47 -13.82
N PHE A 49 25.59 -23.15 -13.78
CA PHE A 49 26.09 -21.92 -14.40
C PHE A 49 26.05 -22.03 -15.92
N TYR A 50 24.92 -21.66 -16.52
CA TYR A 50 24.76 -21.63 -17.97
C TYR A 50 25.30 -20.30 -18.53
N MET A 51 26.58 -20.28 -18.90
CA MET A 51 27.20 -19.18 -19.65
C MET A 51 26.83 -19.27 -21.12
N SER A 52 25.64 -18.79 -21.48
CA SER A 52 25.20 -18.70 -22.87
C SER A 52 25.23 -17.27 -23.38
N TRP A 53 25.51 -17.16 -24.67
CA TRP A 53 25.40 -15.93 -25.45
C TRP A 53 23.92 -15.65 -25.76
N ASN A 54 23.12 -15.47 -24.70
CA ASN A 54 21.69 -15.25 -24.81
C ASN A 54 21.37 -13.79 -25.15
N ILE A 55 20.22 -13.59 -25.79
CA ILE A 55 19.60 -12.28 -26.04
C ILE A 55 19.52 -11.43 -24.75
N MET A 56 19.36 -12.08 -23.59
CA MET A 56 19.40 -11.44 -22.28
C MET A 56 20.74 -10.75 -21.97
N ASN A 57 21.88 -11.36 -22.32
CA ASN A 57 23.19 -10.75 -22.04
C ASN A 57 23.42 -9.53 -22.94
N TYR A 58 22.96 -9.59 -24.20
CA TYR A 58 23.00 -8.44 -25.10
C TYR A 58 22.16 -7.26 -24.57
N SER A 59 20.95 -7.52 -24.05
CA SER A 59 20.12 -6.44 -23.49
C SER A 59 20.73 -5.82 -22.23
N ILE A 60 21.34 -6.62 -21.35
CA ILE A 60 22.06 -6.12 -20.16
C ILE A 60 23.23 -5.20 -20.56
N ILE A 61 24.02 -5.59 -21.57
CA ILE A 61 25.16 -4.78 -22.04
C ILE A 61 24.68 -3.43 -22.62
N ILE A 62 23.62 -3.43 -23.42
CA ILE A 62 23.06 -2.19 -23.98
C ILE A 62 22.56 -1.27 -22.86
N LEU A 63 21.82 -1.82 -21.88
CA LEU A 63 21.33 -1.07 -20.72
C LEU A 63 22.47 -0.48 -19.88
N PHE A 64 23.54 -1.24 -19.68
CA PHE A 64 24.73 -0.77 -18.97
C PHE A 64 25.35 0.47 -19.63
N PHE A 65 25.60 0.42 -20.95
CA PHE A 65 26.15 1.57 -21.68
C PHE A 65 25.19 2.78 -21.66
N MET A 66 23.89 2.55 -21.82
CA MET A 66 22.91 3.63 -21.73
C MET A 66 22.92 4.28 -20.35
N SER A 67 23.01 3.51 -19.26
CA SER A 67 23.04 4.07 -17.89
C SER A 67 24.25 4.99 -17.63
N LEU A 68 25.40 4.72 -18.26
CA LEU A 68 26.62 5.51 -18.09
C LEU A 68 26.56 6.84 -18.83
N PHE A 69 26.11 6.82 -20.08
CA PHE A 69 26.19 7.99 -20.96
C PHE A 69 24.91 8.82 -20.97
N TYR A 70 23.74 8.18 -20.93
CA TYR A 70 22.48 8.88 -21.18
C TYR A 70 22.17 9.94 -20.12
N GLY A 71 22.58 9.73 -18.87
CA GLY A 71 22.37 10.71 -17.79
C GLY A 71 23.12 12.04 -18.01
N SER A 72 24.37 11.98 -18.48
CA SER A 72 25.15 13.20 -18.78
C SER A 72 24.68 13.85 -20.07
N PHE A 73 24.39 13.07 -21.12
CA PHE A 73 23.82 13.58 -22.37
C PHE A 73 22.50 14.31 -22.14
N LEU A 74 21.58 13.72 -21.37
CA LEU A 74 20.32 14.37 -21.00
C LEU A 74 20.55 15.66 -20.22
N ASN A 75 21.52 15.66 -19.30
CA ASN A 75 21.79 16.85 -18.50
C ASN A 75 22.22 18.04 -19.36
N TRP A 76 23.05 17.80 -20.38
CA TRP A 76 23.48 18.84 -21.33
C TRP A 76 22.38 19.27 -22.30
N LEU A 77 21.53 18.35 -22.76
CA LEU A 77 20.47 18.66 -23.72
C LEU A 77 19.27 19.37 -23.08
N MET A 78 18.85 18.91 -21.89
CA MET A 78 17.60 19.38 -21.26
C MET A 78 17.80 20.57 -20.33
N PHE A 79 18.90 20.64 -19.57
CA PHE A 79 19.10 21.71 -18.60
C PHE A 79 19.90 22.87 -19.21
N SER A 80 19.16 23.84 -19.77
CA SER A 80 19.71 25.12 -20.20
C SER A 80 19.88 26.12 -19.03
N CYS A 81 19.14 25.94 -17.94
CA CYS A 81 19.21 26.82 -16.78
C CYS A 81 20.32 26.39 -15.81
N MET A 82 21.36 27.23 -15.71
CA MET A 82 22.38 27.12 -14.67
C MET A 82 21.77 27.42 -13.30
N ASN A 83 21.38 26.39 -12.54
CA ASN A 83 21.14 26.54 -11.11
C ASN A 83 22.48 26.85 -10.43
N LYS A 84 22.79 28.13 -10.19
CA LYS A 84 23.95 28.53 -9.39
C LYS A 84 23.71 28.11 -7.94
N ILE A 85 24.38 27.04 -7.53
CA ILE A 85 24.28 26.51 -6.16
C ILE A 85 25.27 27.27 -5.27
N PHE A 86 24.74 28.15 -4.42
CA PHE A 86 25.51 28.84 -3.38
C PHE A 86 25.26 28.16 -2.03
N LEU A 87 26.21 27.34 -1.59
CA LEU A 87 26.17 26.65 -0.30
C LEU A 87 27.51 26.84 0.42
N PRO A 88 27.52 27.01 1.75
CA PRO A 88 28.76 27.00 2.51
C PRO A 88 29.43 25.62 2.40
N MET A 89 30.75 25.61 2.35
CA MET A 89 31.55 24.39 2.11
C MET A 89 31.21 23.23 3.05
N LYS A 90 30.90 23.54 4.33
CA LYS A 90 30.48 22.55 5.34
C LYS A 90 29.25 21.74 4.91
N ILE A 91 28.23 22.41 4.37
CA ILE A 91 26.97 21.78 3.97
C ILE A 91 27.18 20.95 2.69
N LYS A 92 28.05 21.42 1.78
CA LYS A 92 28.40 20.66 0.57
C LYS A 92 29.15 19.37 0.88
N LEU A 93 30.07 19.40 1.85
CA LEU A 93 30.83 18.22 2.28
C LEU A 93 29.97 17.20 3.04
N LEU A 94 28.86 17.63 3.65
CA LEU A 94 27.94 16.76 4.37
C LEU A 94 27.43 15.60 3.49
N ILE A 95 27.14 15.86 2.23
CA ILE A 95 26.65 14.87 1.26
C ILE A 95 27.65 13.71 1.13
N TYR A 96 28.94 14.03 0.97
CA TYR A 96 30.01 13.04 0.85
C TYR A 96 30.24 12.26 2.15
N LEU A 97 30.07 12.89 3.31
CA LEU A 97 30.16 12.21 4.61
C LEU A 97 29.06 11.15 4.74
N PHE A 98 27.82 11.47 4.41
CA PHE A 98 26.72 10.50 4.43
C PHE A 98 26.90 9.37 3.40
N LEU A 99 27.52 9.66 2.25
CA LEU A 99 27.92 8.62 1.29
C LEU A 99 28.89 7.60 1.91
N MET A 100 29.97 8.09 2.51
CA MET A 100 30.97 7.21 3.14
C MET A 100 30.37 6.44 4.34
N LEU A 101 29.56 7.10 5.16
CA LEU A 101 28.86 6.44 6.28
C LEU A 101 27.90 5.35 5.79
N GLY A 102 27.18 5.58 4.69
CA GLY A 102 26.30 4.59 4.08
C GLY A 102 27.05 3.34 3.60
N ILE A 103 28.19 3.53 2.93
CA ILE A 103 29.03 2.42 2.45
C ILE A 103 29.57 1.61 3.64
N CYS A 104 30.19 2.30 4.61
CA CYS A 104 30.74 1.65 5.81
C CYS A 104 29.67 0.89 6.57
N SER A 105 28.54 1.53 6.89
CA SER A 105 27.46 0.90 7.65
C SER A 105 26.91 -0.34 6.96
N GLY A 106 26.63 -0.29 5.65
CA GLY A 106 26.12 -1.44 4.91
C GLY A 106 27.05 -2.64 4.91
N LEU A 107 28.36 -2.41 4.72
CA LEU A 107 29.38 -3.48 4.74
C LEU A 107 29.59 -4.07 6.15
N PHE A 108 29.72 -3.21 7.17
CA PHE A 108 29.90 -3.68 8.55
C PHE A 108 28.70 -4.49 9.04
N LEU A 109 27.47 -4.03 8.75
CA LEU A 109 26.25 -4.74 9.09
C LEU A 109 26.19 -6.10 8.39
N SER A 110 26.55 -6.17 7.11
CA SER A 110 26.48 -7.42 6.34
C SER A 110 27.48 -8.48 6.81
N MET A 111 28.67 -8.06 7.27
CA MET A 111 29.68 -8.97 7.83
C MET A 111 29.29 -9.52 9.21
N ASN A 112 28.71 -8.68 10.07
CA ASN A 112 28.45 -9.02 11.48
C ASN A 112 27.07 -9.67 11.75
N MET A 113 26.35 -10.09 10.71
CA MET A 113 24.98 -10.59 10.83
C MET A 113 24.80 -11.71 11.87
N THR A 114 25.69 -12.69 11.91
CA THR A 114 25.55 -13.86 12.81
C THR A 114 25.53 -13.47 14.29
N LYS A 115 26.27 -12.42 14.66
CA LYS A 115 26.35 -11.92 16.04
C LYS A 115 25.13 -11.04 16.39
N LEU A 116 24.60 -10.32 15.42
CA LEU A 116 23.43 -9.44 15.59
C LEU A 116 22.15 -10.22 15.89
N PHE A 117 22.00 -11.43 15.32
CA PHE A 117 20.85 -12.31 15.56
C PHE A 117 20.77 -12.88 16.99
N LEU A 118 21.88 -12.88 17.74
CA LEU A 118 21.90 -13.37 19.13
C LEU A 118 21.18 -12.41 20.08
N ASN A 119 21.08 -11.12 19.74
CA ASN A 119 20.39 -10.15 20.57
C ASN A 119 18.89 -10.11 20.25
N LYS A 120 18.06 -10.52 21.22
CA LYS A 120 16.59 -10.57 21.11
C LYS A 120 15.95 -9.24 20.71
N LEU A 121 16.52 -8.10 21.14
CA LEU A 121 15.97 -6.78 20.81
C LEU A 121 16.22 -6.40 19.35
N LEU A 122 17.46 -6.58 18.88
CA LEU A 122 17.83 -6.34 17.48
C LEU A 122 17.05 -7.25 16.53
N PHE A 123 16.81 -8.50 16.94
CA PHE A 123 15.96 -9.44 16.21
C PHE A 123 14.55 -8.89 16.00
N LYS A 124 13.89 -8.41 17.06
CA LYS A 124 12.53 -7.86 16.98
C LYS A 124 12.45 -6.66 16.02
N ILE A 125 13.41 -5.74 16.11
CA ILE A 125 13.49 -4.56 15.22
C ILE A 125 13.70 -5.00 13.76
N TYR A 126 14.55 -6.01 13.54
CA TYR A 126 14.76 -6.61 12.22
C TYR A 126 13.49 -7.23 11.66
N PHE A 127 12.74 -8.05 12.41
CA PHE A 127 11.46 -8.59 11.93
C PHE A 127 10.49 -7.51 11.56
N TYR A 128 10.34 -6.52 12.44
CA TYR A 128 9.40 -5.44 12.23
C TYR A 128 9.70 -4.64 10.97
N SER A 129 10.98 -4.34 10.69
CA SER A 129 11.39 -3.65 9.46
C SER A 129 11.19 -4.52 8.22
N ASN A 130 11.50 -5.82 8.27
CA ASN A 130 11.30 -6.72 7.13
C ASN A 130 9.83 -6.92 6.78
N PHE A 131 8.93 -6.92 7.76
CA PHE A 131 7.49 -7.02 7.53
C PHE A 131 6.86 -5.69 7.07
N MET A 132 7.66 -4.68 6.67
CA MET A 132 7.19 -3.35 6.29
C MET A 132 6.28 -2.74 7.36
N TRP A 133 6.75 -2.72 8.62
CA TRP A 133 5.98 -2.27 9.79
C TRP A 133 4.59 -2.94 9.89
N PHE A 134 4.45 -4.17 9.39
CA PHE A 134 3.16 -4.88 9.35
C PHE A 134 2.01 -4.09 8.68
N LEU A 135 2.30 -2.99 7.98
CA LEU A 135 1.33 -2.12 7.33
C LEU A 135 0.47 -2.90 6.33
N PRO A 136 1.02 -3.76 5.44
CA PRO A 136 0.18 -4.54 4.53
C PRO A 136 -0.78 -5.46 5.28
N ASN A 137 -0.37 -6.04 6.41
CA ASN A 137 -1.21 -6.95 7.19
C ASN A 137 -2.33 -6.21 7.92
N ASN A 138 -2.04 -5.05 8.51
CA ASN A 138 -3.04 -4.21 9.16
C ASN A 138 -4.08 -3.69 8.16
N MET A 139 -3.63 -3.25 6.98
CA MET A 139 -4.53 -2.78 5.92
C MET A 139 -5.42 -3.90 5.38
N LYS A 140 -4.90 -5.13 5.22
CA LYS A 140 -5.69 -6.29 4.79
C LYS A 140 -6.79 -6.66 5.80
N LYS A 141 -6.48 -6.65 7.10
CA LYS A 141 -7.46 -6.95 8.16
C LYS A 141 -8.62 -5.95 8.18
N ASN A 142 -8.34 -4.65 8.12
CA ASN A 142 -9.37 -3.63 8.12
C ASN A 142 -10.33 -3.77 6.92
N LYS A 143 -9.80 -4.08 5.73
CA LYS A 143 -10.64 -4.32 4.54
C LYS A 143 -11.56 -5.52 4.71
N MET A 144 -11.10 -6.61 5.32
CA MET A 144 -11.96 -7.78 5.57
C MET A 144 -13.04 -7.48 6.60
N ASN A 145 -12.74 -6.75 7.68
CA ASN A 145 -13.73 -6.37 8.68
C ASN A 145 -14.83 -5.48 8.09
N LEU A 146 -14.47 -4.52 7.21
CA LEU A 146 -15.44 -3.69 6.52
C LEU A 146 -16.37 -4.51 5.60
N LYS A 147 -15.83 -5.52 4.90
CA LYS A 147 -16.65 -6.44 4.10
C LYS A 147 -17.63 -7.25 4.95
N ILE A 148 -17.18 -7.76 6.10
CA ILE A 148 -18.04 -8.51 7.03
C ILE A 148 -19.16 -7.61 7.58
N LEU A 149 -18.84 -6.36 7.93
CA LEU A 149 -19.85 -5.38 8.36
C LEU A 149 -20.88 -5.11 7.27
N ASN A 150 -20.43 -4.92 6.02
CA ASN A 150 -21.35 -4.70 4.91
C ASN A 150 -22.33 -5.87 4.74
N ASN A 151 -21.84 -7.11 4.78
CA ASN A 151 -22.69 -8.30 4.67
C ASN A 151 -23.71 -8.38 5.81
N LYS A 152 -23.32 -8.01 7.04
CA LYS A 152 -24.25 -7.96 8.18
C LYS A 152 -25.31 -6.87 7.98
N ILE A 153 -24.93 -5.69 7.51
CA ILE A 153 -25.87 -4.57 7.27
C ILE A 153 -26.89 -4.96 6.20
N ILE A 154 -26.46 -5.58 5.10
CA ILE A 154 -27.36 -6.09 4.06
C ILE A 154 -28.35 -7.09 4.66
N MET A 155 -27.86 -8.05 5.45
CA MET A 155 -28.73 -9.03 6.11
C MET A 155 -29.73 -8.39 7.08
N PHE A 156 -29.33 -7.38 7.85
CA PHE A 156 -30.25 -6.66 8.74
C PHE A 156 -31.29 -5.86 7.97
N ASN A 157 -30.88 -5.14 6.92
CA ASN A 157 -31.80 -4.29 6.16
C ASN A 157 -32.83 -5.11 5.40
N ASP A 158 -32.35 -6.10 4.63
CA ASP A 158 -33.18 -6.85 3.70
C ASP A 158 -34.02 -7.91 4.43
N ASN A 159 -33.45 -8.67 5.35
CA ASN A 159 -34.16 -9.81 5.96
C ASN A 159 -34.94 -9.46 7.23
N SER A 160 -34.77 -8.27 7.83
CA SER A 160 -35.43 -7.98 9.10
C SER A 160 -36.30 -6.73 9.08
N TRP A 161 -35.75 -5.55 8.79
CA TRP A 161 -36.51 -4.31 8.91
C TRP A 161 -37.52 -4.11 7.78
N LEU A 162 -37.09 -4.35 6.53
CA LEU A 162 -37.97 -4.19 5.37
C LEU A 162 -39.14 -5.20 5.40
N GLU A 163 -38.88 -6.46 5.75
CA GLU A 163 -39.94 -7.47 5.92
C GLU A 163 -40.90 -7.14 7.07
N LEU A 164 -40.38 -6.66 8.21
CA LEU A 164 -41.20 -6.22 9.34
C LEU A 164 -42.13 -5.06 8.97
N ILE A 165 -41.61 -4.07 8.26
CA ILE A 165 -42.35 -2.85 7.92
C ILE A 165 -43.40 -3.15 6.83
N ILE A 166 -43.01 -3.86 5.77
CA ILE A 166 -43.84 -4.00 4.58
C ILE A 166 -44.81 -5.16 4.71
N PHE A 167 -44.34 -6.35 5.11
CA PHE A 167 -45.14 -7.57 5.05
C PHE A 167 -45.82 -7.91 6.36
N LYS A 168 -45.11 -7.86 7.50
CA LYS A 168 -45.70 -8.29 8.78
C LYS A 168 -46.85 -7.39 9.25
N LYS A 169 -46.73 -6.06 9.09
CA LYS A 169 -47.84 -5.13 9.43
C LYS A 169 -49.04 -5.26 8.49
N LYS A 170 -48.82 -5.42 7.18
CA LYS A 170 -49.90 -5.63 6.20
C LYS A 170 -50.60 -6.98 6.41
N LEU A 171 -49.86 -8.06 6.67
CA LEU A 171 -50.42 -9.37 7.00
C LEU A 171 -51.23 -9.34 8.30
N TYR A 172 -50.78 -8.61 9.32
CA TYR A 172 -51.55 -8.42 10.54
C TYR A 172 -52.87 -7.68 10.28
N PHE A 173 -52.85 -6.59 9.49
CA PHE A 173 -54.06 -5.89 9.07
C PHE A 173 -55.02 -6.78 8.26
N LEU A 174 -54.49 -7.60 7.34
CA LEU A 174 -55.28 -8.60 6.60
C LEU A 174 -55.94 -9.61 7.55
N SER A 175 -55.19 -10.10 8.55
CA SER A 175 -55.74 -11.04 9.54
C SER A 175 -56.86 -10.43 10.40
N LEU A 176 -56.75 -9.14 10.74
CA LEU A 176 -57.79 -8.38 11.45
C LEU A 176 -59.06 -8.21 10.60
N LEU A 177 -58.92 -7.95 9.30
CA LEU A 177 -60.06 -7.88 8.37
C LEU A 177 -60.80 -9.23 8.28
N PHE A 178 -60.07 -10.35 8.30
CA PHE A 178 -60.70 -11.69 8.34
C PHE A 178 -61.41 -12.00 9.66
N LEU A 179 -60.96 -11.43 10.78
CA LEU A 179 -61.59 -11.60 12.09
C LEU A 179 -62.91 -10.81 12.23
N MET A 180 -63.09 -9.72 11.47
CA MET A 180 -64.34 -8.95 11.41
C MET A 180 -65.45 -9.64 10.59
N LYS A 181 -65.38 -10.96 10.42
CA LYS A 181 -66.33 -11.79 9.66
C LYS A 181 -67.77 -11.81 10.21
N ASN A 182 -68.01 -11.27 11.40
CA ASN A 182 -69.32 -11.39 12.06
C ASN A 182 -70.29 -10.22 11.80
N ILE A 183 -69.94 -9.22 10.99
CA ILE A 183 -70.91 -8.18 10.57
C ILE A 183 -71.55 -8.58 9.23
N TYR A 184 -72.42 -9.60 9.32
CA TYR A 184 -73.63 -9.85 8.51
C TYR A 184 -73.55 -9.81 6.97
N PHE A 185 -73.27 -10.98 6.37
CA PHE A 185 -73.88 -11.62 5.18
C PHE A 185 -74.35 -10.86 3.91
N MET A 186 -74.39 -9.53 3.82
CA MET A 186 -74.88 -8.82 2.61
C MET A 186 -73.86 -7.92 1.90
N ASN A 187 -72.64 -7.76 2.41
CA ASN A 187 -71.64 -6.88 1.79
C ASN A 187 -70.40 -7.60 1.21
N PHE A 188 -70.51 -8.86 0.77
CA PHE A 188 -69.41 -9.52 0.05
C PHE A 188 -69.05 -8.78 -1.24
N ILE A 189 -70.06 -8.24 -1.93
CA ILE A 189 -69.89 -7.44 -3.15
C ILE A 189 -69.27 -6.06 -2.83
N LEU A 190 -69.70 -5.42 -1.74
CA LEU A 190 -69.11 -4.15 -1.29
C LEU A 190 -67.65 -4.30 -0.85
N ILE A 191 -67.29 -5.43 -0.23
CA ILE A 191 -65.90 -5.76 0.10
C ILE A 191 -65.06 -5.98 -1.16
N MET A 192 -65.60 -6.67 -2.18
CA MET A 192 -64.92 -6.85 -3.48
C MET A 192 -64.76 -5.52 -4.25
N MET A 193 -65.75 -4.64 -4.20
CA MET A 193 -65.65 -3.30 -4.79
C MET A 193 -64.59 -2.47 -4.06
N MET A 194 -64.58 -2.46 -2.73
CA MET A 194 -63.58 -1.73 -1.95
C MET A 194 -62.15 -2.28 -2.14
N SER A 195 -61.98 -3.59 -2.28
CA SER A 195 -60.66 -4.18 -2.56
C SER A 195 -60.14 -3.77 -3.94
N SER A 196 -61.01 -3.64 -4.95
CA SER A 196 -60.62 -3.15 -6.28
C SER A 196 -60.15 -1.68 -6.25
N TYR A 197 -60.83 -0.81 -5.50
CA TYR A 197 -60.41 0.61 -5.38
C TYR A 197 -59.11 0.78 -4.59
N MET A 198 -58.88 -0.05 -3.56
CA MET A 198 -57.62 -0.03 -2.80
C MET A 198 -56.42 -0.48 -3.64
N ILE A 199 -56.61 -1.38 -4.61
CA ILE A 199 -55.54 -1.79 -5.54
C ILE A 199 -55.19 -0.64 -6.49
N ILE A 200 -56.19 0.10 -6.98
CA ILE A 200 -55.97 1.27 -7.84
C ILE A 200 -55.21 2.37 -7.09
N PHE A 201 -55.53 2.61 -5.82
CA PHE A 201 -54.81 3.59 -4.98
C PHE A 201 -53.37 3.19 -4.61
N MET A 202 -53.01 1.91 -4.71
CA MET A 202 -51.64 1.43 -4.47
C MET A 202 -50.77 1.43 -5.73
N LEU A 203 -51.40 1.56 -6.92
CA LEU A 203 -50.73 1.60 -8.22
C LEU A 203 -50.38 3.03 -8.67
N PHE A 204 -50.99 4.05 -8.06
CA PHE A 204 -50.62 5.46 -8.17
C PHE A 204 -49.89 5.93 -6.92
#